data_AF-A0A260SYP1-F1
#
_entry.id   AF-A0A260SYP1-F1
#
_cell.length_a   1.000
_cell.length_b   1.000
_cell.length_c   1.000
_cell.angle_alpha   90.00
_cell.angle_beta   90.00
_cell.angle_gamma   90.00
#
_symmetry.space_group_name_H-M   'P 1'
#
loop_
_entity.id
_entity.type
_entity.pdbx_description
1 polymer ?
#
loop_
_entity_poly.entity_id
_entity_poly.type
_entity_poly.pdbx_seq_one_letter_code
_entity_poly.pdbx_strand_id
1 'polypeptide(L)'
;MTRIVGLFADLDIKPGALGSLAECHKVAAKLTGILGIKPAVIIESGHGVQPIWRIANTKRSPNCISSAVEREQWKGLLQRWGGLVQQMSSEVRPGSCVDGVYDLSRILRMPGSVNNKNPKAPVPVVTRIGSESRSVHRSSLLRALDTYDAQPIKPRSNLPEAVPTTRGEAWKWVDKQKGSSATVPEMLALGRYRSMLDQLNYDELVAMFRDGTDEEASAYNLMRNRVLYVVLLSTENRAGLALALEFIKRAYLEVMELRRNGDAPGEPRSEREALSAFERALQGAVGRARSRGMSPEPQRDSDGRIVVRHRVDSAVSEA
;
A
#
# COMPACT_ATOMS: atom_id res chain seq x y z
N MET A 1 -7.86 -0.51 -14.44
CA MET A 1 -8.70 -1.61 -13.92
C MET A 1 -7.85 -2.49 -13.01
N THR A 2 -8.20 -2.57 -11.72
CA THR A 2 -7.48 -3.38 -10.73
C THR A 2 -8.24 -4.69 -10.51
N ARG A 3 -7.56 -5.83 -10.34
CA ARG A 3 -8.21 -7.14 -10.07
C ARG A 3 -7.79 -7.71 -8.72
N ILE A 4 -8.74 -8.29 -8.00
CA ILE A 4 -8.51 -9.04 -6.77
C ILE A 4 -8.42 -10.52 -7.12
N VAL A 5 -7.19 -11.01 -7.26
CA VAL A 5 -6.95 -12.37 -7.76
C VAL A 5 -6.88 -13.42 -6.65
N GLY A 6 -6.68 -13.01 -5.40
CA GLY A 6 -6.62 -13.91 -4.27
C GLY A 6 -7.01 -13.30 -2.94
N LEU A 7 -7.47 -14.17 -2.05
CA LEU A 7 -7.57 -13.94 -0.61
C LEU A 7 -6.37 -14.61 0.03
N PHE A 8 -5.83 -14.04 1.09
CA PHE A 8 -4.75 -14.67 1.82
C PHE A 8 -4.96 -14.53 3.33
N ALA A 9 -4.24 -15.36 4.09
CA ALA A 9 -3.99 -15.12 5.51
C ALA A 9 -2.49 -14.92 5.74
N ASP A 10 -2.10 -14.08 6.69
CA ASP A 10 -0.70 -13.95 7.13
C ASP A 10 -0.60 -14.35 8.60
N LEU A 11 -0.34 -15.64 8.85
CA LEU A 11 -0.40 -16.25 10.17
C LEU A 11 1.00 -16.33 10.77
N ASP A 12 1.40 -15.27 11.49
CA ASP A 12 2.72 -15.14 12.12
C ASP A 12 2.84 -15.93 13.44
N ILE A 13 4.04 -16.45 13.68
CA ILE A 13 4.50 -16.96 14.96
C ILE A 13 5.37 -15.88 15.62
N LYS A 14 4.84 -15.27 16.68
CA LYS A 14 5.52 -14.24 17.48
C LYS A 14 4.77 -14.03 18.81
N PRO A 15 5.39 -13.36 19.80
CA PRO A 15 4.67 -12.96 21.02
C PRO A 15 3.39 -12.20 20.67
N GLY A 16 2.27 -12.60 21.27
CA GLY A 16 0.94 -12.02 21.01
C GLY A 16 0.23 -12.50 19.73
N ALA A 17 0.82 -13.40 18.94
CA ALA A 17 0.21 -14.03 17.77
C ALA A 17 0.02 -15.55 18.01
N LEU A 18 0.14 -16.37 16.97
CA LEU A 18 0.12 -17.83 17.11
C LEU A 18 1.45 -18.34 17.68
N GLY A 19 1.42 -19.50 18.34
CA GLY A 19 2.52 -20.05 19.12
C GLY A 19 3.33 -21.10 18.36
N SER A 20 2.76 -21.70 17.31
CA SER A 20 3.42 -22.77 16.55
C SER A 20 2.91 -22.86 15.11
N LEU A 21 3.69 -23.51 14.24
CA LEU A 21 3.25 -23.84 12.87
C LEU A 21 1.99 -24.72 12.87
N ALA A 22 1.86 -25.63 13.84
CA ALA A 22 0.69 -26.48 13.97
C ALA A 22 -0.58 -25.66 14.21
N GLU A 23 -0.51 -24.62 15.03
CA GLU A 23 -1.61 -23.68 15.23
C GLU A 23 -1.93 -22.89 13.96
N CYS A 24 -0.91 -22.39 13.24
CA CYS A 24 -1.11 -21.72 11.94
C CYS A 24 -1.83 -22.62 10.93
N HIS A 25 -1.42 -23.89 10.83
CA HIS A 25 -2.10 -24.87 9.97
C HIS A 25 -3.53 -25.18 10.44
N LYS A 26 -3.78 -25.23 11.75
CA LYS A 26 -5.13 -25.42 12.30
C LYS A 26 -6.06 -24.26 11.94
N VAL A 27 -5.58 -23.02 11.99
CA VAL A 27 -6.34 -21.85 11.52
C VAL A 27 -6.61 -21.94 10.01
N ALA A 28 -5.59 -22.25 9.20
CA ALA A 28 -5.76 -22.42 7.76
C ALA A 28 -6.75 -23.55 7.39
N ALA A 29 -6.75 -24.65 8.16
CA ALA A 29 -7.69 -25.76 8.01
C ALA A 29 -9.13 -25.36 8.39
N LYS A 30 -9.33 -24.58 9.45
CA LYS A 30 -10.64 -24.01 9.80
C LYS A 30 -11.17 -23.12 8.68
N LEU A 31 -10.36 -22.18 8.18
CA LEU A 31 -10.73 -21.31 7.05
C LEU A 31 -11.08 -22.12 5.79
N THR A 32 -10.33 -23.19 5.53
CA THR A 32 -10.63 -24.13 4.45
C THR A 32 -11.98 -24.80 4.61
N GLY A 33 -12.32 -25.25 5.84
CA GLY A 33 -13.62 -25.83 6.16
C GLY A 33 -14.76 -24.84 5.94
N ILE A 34 -14.58 -23.58 6.34
CA ILE A 34 -15.56 -22.50 6.16
C ILE A 34 -15.79 -22.20 4.68
N LEU A 35 -14.72 -22.09 3.90
CA LEU A 35 -14.82 -21.79 2.46
C LEU A 35 -15.24 -23.01 1.63
N GLY A 36 -15.12 -24.22 2.18
CA GLY A 36 -15.27 -25.49 1.44
C GLY A 36 -14.21 -25.69 0.34
N ILE A 37 -13.14 -24.89 0.36
CA ILE A 37 -12.12 -24.82 -0.69
C ILE A 37 -10.74 -24.75 -0.06
N LYS A 38 -9.85 -25.66 -0.46
CA LYS A 38 -8.45 -25.68 -0.04
C LYS A 38 -7.68 -24.48 -0.64
N PRO A 39 -6.68 -23.92 0.04
CA PRO A 39 -5.81 -22.91 -0.55
C PRO A 39 -5.14 -23.43 -1.82
N ALA A 40 -4.95 -22.55 -2.80
CA ALA A 40 -4.18 -22.85 -4.01
C ALA A 40 -2.68 -22.92 -3.70
N VAL A 41 -2.24 -22.14 -2.71
CA VAL A 41 -0.86 -22.11 -2.25
C VAL A 41 -0.84 -21.99 -0.74
N ILE A 42 0.06 -22.69 -0.07
CA ILE A 42 0.41 -22.48 1.33
C ILE A 42 1.90 -22.19 1.39
N ILE A 43 2.26 -20.98 1.83
CA ILE A 43 3.66 -20.56 1.97
C ILE A 43 4.04 -20.65 3.45
N GLU A 44 4.98 -21.50 3.79
CA GLU A 44 5.63 -21.52 5.09
C GLU A 44 6.75 -20.47 5.08
N SER A 45 6.52 -19.34 5.75
CA SER A 45 7.40 -18.17 5.72
C SER A 45 8.67 -18.34 6.57
N GLY A 46 8.84 -19.51 7.19
CA GLY A 46 9.83 -19.82 8.22
C GLY A 46 9.43 -19.42 9.64
N HIS A 47 8.47 -18.50 9.81
CA HIS A 47 7.96 -18.08 11.12
C HIS A 47 6.43 -17.97 11.09
N GLY A 48 5.76 -18.82 10.33
CA GLY A 48 4.32 -18.72 10.10
C GLY A 48 3.89 -19.33 8.78
N VAL A 49 2.60 -19.16 8.47
CA VAL A 49 1.97 -19.73 7.28
C VAL A 49 1.14 -18.67 6.56
N GLN A 50 1.28 -18.61 5.24
CA GLN A 50 0.56 -17.68 4.37
C GLN A 50 -0.27 -18.47 3.34
N PRO A 51 -1.48 -18.93 3.68
CA PRO A 51 -2.35 -19.59 2.72
C PRO A 51 -2.96 -18.56 1.75
N ILE A 52 -3.06 -18.92 0.48
CA ILE A 52 -3.63 -18.10 -0.60
C ILE A 52 -4.74 -18.89 -1.30
N TRP A 53 -5.94 -18.32 -1.34
CA TRP A 53 -7.08 -18.82 -2.11
C TRP A 53 -7.29 -17.96 -3.35
N ARG A 54 -7.57 -18.60 -4.49
CA ARG A 54 -7.90 -17.88 -5.73
C ARG A 54 -9.33 -17.36 -5.66
N ILE A 55 -9.56 -16.13 -6.12
CA ILE A 55 -10.92 -15.60 -6.31
C ILE A 55 -11.39 -15.88 -7.73
N ALA A 56 -12.61 -16.40 -7.87
CA ALA A 56 -13.22 -16.66 -9.16
C ALA A 56 -13.54 -15.34 -9.88
N ASN A 57 -13.19 -15.25 -11.17
CA ASN A 57 -13.63 -14.17 -12.03
C ASN A 57 -14.78 -14.67 -12.91
N THR A 58 -15.99 -14.14 -12.72
CA THR A 58 -17.18 -14.57 -13.46
C THR A 58 -17.91 -13.36 -14.02
N LYS A 59 -18.70 -13.54 -15.10
CA LYS A 59 -19.50 -12.43 -15.68
C LYS A 59 -20.47 -11.80 -14.68
N ARG A 60 -21.07 -12.60 -13.79
CA ARG A 60 -22.07 -12.14 -12.79
C ARG A 60 -21.45 -11.58 -11.52
N SER A 61 -20.17 -11.89 -11.26
CA SER A 61 -19.43 -11.43 -10.10
C SER A 61 -17.97 -11.30 -10.51
N PRO A 62 -17.61 -10.23 -11.24
CA PRO A 62 -16.24 -10.02 -11.67
C PRO A 62 -15.37 -9.69 -10.45
N ASN A 63 -14.10 -10.06 -10.52
CA ASN A 63 -13.12 -9.77 -9.47
C ASN A 63 -12.36 -8.46 -9.72
N CYS A 64 -12.93 -7.55 -10.51
CA CYS A 64 -12.33 -6.27 -10.84
C CYS A 64 -12.93 -5.13 -10.02
N ILE A 65 -12.12 -4.09 -9.83
CA ILE A 65 -12.52 -2.79 -9.32
C ILE A 65 -12.53 -1.84 -10.52
N SER A 66 -13.73 -1.44 -10.93
CA SER A 66 -13.99 -0.51 -12.03
C SER A 66 -14.58 0.82 -11.58
N SER A 67 -15.08 0.91 -10.34
CA SER A 67 -15.65 2.12 -9.75
C SER A 67 -15.25 2.33 -8.29
N ALA A 68 -15.51 3.53 -7.76
CA ALA A 68 -15.34 3.85 -6.34
C ALA A 68 -16.26 3.02 -5.43
N VAL A 69 -17.51 2.78 -5.85
CA VAL A 69 -18.47 1.94 -5.11
C VAL A 69 -17.95 0.50 -5.00
N GLU A 70 -17.47 -0.09 -6.11
CA GLU A 70 -16.89 -1.44 -6.07
C GLU A 70 -15.64 -1.50 -5.20
N ARG A 71 -14.82 -0.44 -5.21
CA ARG A 71 -13.65 -0.34 -4.34
C ARG A 71 -14.06 -0.42 -2.87
N GLU A 72 -15.07 0.32 -2.44
CA GLU A 72 -15.52 0.30 -1.05
C GLU A 72 -16.13 -1.06 -0.68
N GLN A 73 -16.91 -1.67 -1.58
CA GLN A 73 -17.44 -3.02 -1.36
C GLN A 73 -16.33 -4.07 -1.18
N TRP A 74 -15.28 -4.02 -2.01
CA TRP A 74 -14.14 -4.93 -1.89
C TRP A 74 -13.36 -4.68 -0.61
N LYS A 75 -13.13 -3.41 -0.25
CA LYS A 75 -12.48 -3.04 1.00
C LYS A 75 -13.24 -3.55 2.22
N GLY A 76 -14.55 -3.36 2.28
CA GLY A 76 -15.39 -3.88 3.37
C GLY A 76 -15.37 -5.40 3.45
N LEU A 77 -15.48 -6.08 2.30
CA LEU A 77 -15.40 -7.54 2.20
C LEU A 77 -14.05 -8.06 2.72
N LEU A 78 -12.94 -7.42 2.34
CA LEU A 78 -11.60 -7.81 2.78
C LEU A 78 -11.43 -7.55 4.28
N GLN A 79 -11.89 -6.41 4.81
CA GLN A 79 -11.85 -6.14 6.25
C GLN A 79 -12.61 -7.20 7.06
N ARG A 80 -13.79 -7.63 6.59
CA ARG A 80 -14.56 -8.73 7.19
C ARG A 80 -13.83 -10.07 7.07
N TRP A 81 -13.17 -10.33 5.94
CA TRP A 81 -12.28 -11.49 5.81
C TRP A 81 -11.16 -11.47 6.85
N GLY A 82 -10.51 -10.32 7.06
CA GLY A 82 -9.53 -10.14 8.13
C GLY A 82 -10.11 -10.45 9.52
N GLY A 83 -11.35 -10.04 9.78
CA GLY A 83 -12.06 -10.34 11.03
C GLY A 83 -12.37 -11.82 11.21
N LEU A 84 -12.78 -12.51 10.16
CA LEU A 84 -12.97 -13.96 10.18
C LEU A 84 -11.64 -14.68 10.50
N VAL A 85 -10.54 -14.27 9.87
CA VAL A 85 -9.21 -14.83 10.16
C VAL A 85 -8.82 -14.59 11.62
N GLN A 86 -9.07 -13.39 12.14
CA GLN A 86 -8.84 -13.05 13.55
C GLN A 86 -9.70 -13.91 14.49
N GLN A 87 -10.98 -14.10 14.19
CA GLN A 87 -11.87 -14.96 14.97
C GLN A 87 -11.36 -16.41 15.02
N MET A 88 -10.98 -16.97 13.87
CA MET A 88 -10.43 -18.33 13.80
C MET A 88 -9.09 -18.45 14.54
N SER A 89 -8.25 -17.42 14.50
CA SER A 89 -7.02 -17.37 15.28
C SER A 89 -7.31 -17.37 16.77
N SER A 90 -8.25 -16.53 17.22
CA SER A 90 -8.64 -16.45 18.64
C SER A 90 -9.29 -17.73 19.16
N GLU A 91 -10.02 -18.47 18.34
CA GLU A 91 -10.52 -19.81 18.68
C GLU A 91 -9.41 -20.85 18.86
N VAL A 92 -8.36 -20.79 18.03
CA VAL A 92 -7.22 -21.71 18.12
C VAL A 92 -6.32 -21.35 19.30
N ARG A 93 -6.09 -20.05 19.51
CA ARG A 93 -5.29 -19.51 20.60
C ARG A 93 -5.94 -18.24 21.14
N PRO A 94 -6.61 -18.32 22.31
CA PRO A 94 -7.20 -17.15 22.96
C PRO A 94 -6.16 -16.03 23.16
N GLY A 95 -6.56 -14.80 22.85
CA GLY A 95 -5.67 -13.63 22.93
C GLY A 95 -4.67 -13.47 21.77
N SER A 96 -4.62 -14.39 20.81
CA SER A 96 -3.82 -14.20 19.60
C SER A 96 -4.37 -13.06 18.75
N CYS A 97 -3.48 -12.29 18.14
CA CYS A 97 -3.84 -11.23 17.20
C CYS A 97 -3.14 -11.42 15.85
N VAL A 98 -3.88 -11.31 14.76
CA VAL A 98 -3.38 -11.44 13.40
C VAL A 98 -3.28 -10.07 12.73
N ASP A 99 -2.13 -9.75 12.15
CA ASP A 99 -1.88 -8.44 11.58
C ASP A 99 -2.38 -8.32 10.13
N GLY A 100 -3.26 -7.34 9.87
CA GLY A 100 -3.44 -6.72 8.54
C GLY A 100 -3.66 -7.65 7.35
N VAL A 101 -4.32 -8.79 7.57
CA VAL A 101 -4.51 -9.90 6.62
C VAL A 101 -5.30 -9.54 5.35
N TYR A 102 -5.90 -8.37 5.32
CA TYR A 102 -6.85 -7.91 4.31
C TYR A 102 -6.33 -6.76 3.46
N ASP A 103 -5.11 -6.30 3.72
CA ASP A 103 -4.47 -5.23 2.96
C ASP A 103 -3.96 -5.78 1.62
N LEU A 104 -4.59 -5.41 0.51
CA LEU A 104 -4.20 -5.85 -0.83
C LEU A 104 -2.76 -5.47 -1.22
N SER A 105 -2.16 -4.49 -0.55
CA SER A 105 -0.76 -4.10 -0.76
C SER A 105 0.24 -4.97 0.01
N ARG A 106 -0.24 -5.93 0.83
CA ARG A 106 0.61 -6.80 1.64
C ARG A 106 1.54 -7.63 0.75
N ILE A 107 2.84 -7.52 1.03
CA ILE A 107 3.87 -8.34 0.40
C ILE A 107 3.97 -9.67 1.15
N LEU A 108 3.63 -10.76 0.46
CA LEU A 108 3.84 -12.11 0.96
C LEU A 108 5.25 -12.60 0.62
N ARG A 109 5.70 -13.66 1.29
CA ARG A 109 7.02 -14.24 1.00
C ARG A 109 7.02 -14.86 -0.39
N MET A 110 8.12 -14.64 -1.12
CA MET A 110 8.32 -15.24 -2.43
C MET A 110 8.69 -16.72 -2.26
N PRO A 111 8.02 -17.66 -2.95
CA PRO A 111 8.42 -19.06 -3.00
C PRO A 111 9.90 -19.22 -3.39
N GLY A 112 10.64 -20.09 -2.69
CA GLY A 112 12.07 -20.32 -2.94
C GLY A 112 13.02 -19.26 -2.37
N SER A 113 12.50 -18.22 -1.72
CA SER A 113 13.34 -17.24 -1.02
C SER A 113 13.79 -17.74 0.36
N VAL A 114 14.65 -16.96 1.03
CA VAL A 114 15.13 -17.21 2.39
C VAL A 114 14.69 -16.08 3.31
N ASN A 115 14.07 -16.42 4.44
CA ASN A 115 13.70 -15.47 5.49
C ASN A 115 14.91 -15.15 6.36
N ASN A 116 15.49 -13.96 6.16
CA ASN A 116 16.66 -13.44 6.87
C ASN A 116 16.32 -12.54 8.08
N LYS A 117 15.11 -12.65 8.67
CA LYS A 117 14.74 -11.86 9.87
C LYS A 117 15.75 -12.04 11.00
N ASN A 118 16.31 -13.24 11.16
CA ASN A 118 17.49 -13.48 11.97
C ASN A 118 18.67 -13.85 11.05
N PRO A 119 19.63 -12.93 10.82
CA PRO A 119 20.78 -13.22 9.95
C PRO A 119 21.63 -14.41 10.41
N LYS A 120 21.56 -14.77 11.69
CA LYS A 120 22.30 -15.92 12.25
C LYS A 120 21.60 -17.25 12.04
N ALA A 121 20.32 -17.24 11.70
CA ALA A 121 19.49 -18.43 11.49
C ALA A 121 18.50 -18.19 10.34
N PRO A 122 18.98 -18.12 9.09
CA PRO A 122 18.12 -17.97 7.93
C PRO A 122 17.21 -19.18 7.77
N VAL A 123 15.91 -18.94 7.50
CA VAL A 123 14.94 -20.03 7.33
C VAL A 123 14.44 -20.05 5.88
N PRO A 124 14.60 -21.16 5.14
CA PRO A 124 14.05 -21.30 3.80
C PRO A 124 12.53 -21.13 3.77
N VAL A 125 12.01 -20.45 2.75
CA VAL A 125 10.58 -20.34 2.51
C VAL A 125 10.12 -21.55 1.70
N VAL A 126 9.30 -22.39 2.31
CA VAL A 126 8.75 -23.60 1.67
C VAL A 126 7.35 -23.30 1.15
N THR A 127 7.04 -23.73 -0.07
CA THR A 127 5.73 -23.50 -0.67
C THR A 127 5.10 -24.83 -1.08
N ARG A 128 3.85 -25.03 -0.67
CA ARG A 128 3.03 -26.17 -1.11
C ARG A 128 1.95 -25.68 -2.04
N ILE A 129 1.86 -26.30 -3.22
CA ILE A 129 0.83 -25.99 -4.23
C ILE A 129 -0.33 -26.97 -4.04
N GLY A 130 -1.55 -26.44 -3.94
CA GLY A 130 -2.78 -27.23 -3.97
C GLY A 130 -3.27 -27.38 -5.40
N SER A 131 -2.81 -28.42 -6.11
CA SER A 131 -3.15 -28.66 -7.52
C SER A 131 -4.67 -28.73 -7.78
N GLU A 132 -5.42 -29.29 -6.82
CA GLU A 132 -6.88 -29.46 -6.90
C GLU A 132 -7.68 -28.27 -6.34
N SER A 133 -7.02 -27.14 -6.06
CA SER A 133 -7.70 -25.97 -5.49
C SER A 133 -8.60 -25.29 -6.53
N ARG A 134 -9.89 -25.23 -6.20
CA ARG A 134 -10.89 -24.44 -6.94
C ARG A 134 -10.83 -22.96 -6.52
N SER A 135 -11.51 -22.11 -7.28
CA SER A 135 -11.59 -20.68 -6.95
C SER A 135 -12.78 -20.38 -6.03
N VAL A 136 -12.57 -19.51 -5.05
CA VAL A 136 -13.60 -18.99 -4.15
C VAL A 136 -14.47 -17.99 -4.92
N HIS A 137 -15.77 -18.26 -4.99
CA HIS A 137 -16.73 -17.31 -5.53
C HIS A 137 -17.04 -16.22 -4.50
N ARG A 138 -17.14 -14.95 -4.95
CA ARG A 138 -17.45 -13.80 -4.08
C ARG A 138 -18.75 -14.01 -3.29
N SER A 139 -19.78 -14.59 -3.90
CA SER A 139 -21.05 -14.90 -3.25
C SER A 139 -20.92 -15.94 -2.13
N SER A 140 -20.12 -16.99 -2.35
CA SER A 140 -19.82 -18.01 -1.33
C SER A 140 -19.03 -17.41 -0.16
N LEU A 141 -18.06 -16.53 -0.47
CA LEU A 141 -17.32 -15.81 0.55
C LEU A 141 -18.23 -14.91 1.39
N LEU A 142 -19.08 -14.09 0.76
CA LEU A 142 -20.03 -13.24 1.47
C LEU A 142 -20.94 -14.07 2.38
N ARG A 143 -21.50 -15.17 1.88
CA ARG A 143 -22.31 -16.08 2.69
C ARG A 143 -21.54 -16.63 3.89
N ALA A 144 -20.29 -17.03 3.70
CA ALA A 144 -19.45 -17.50 4.80
C ALA A 144 -19.21 -16.39 5.83
N LEU A 145 -18.90 -15.17 5.39
CA LEU A 145 -18.72 -14.03 6.28
C LEU A 145 -20.00 -13.68 7.04
N ASP A 146 -21.16 -13.79 6.41
CA ASP A 146 -22.47 -13.53 7.05
C ASP A 146 -22.83 -14.65 8.05
N THR A 147 -22.58 -15.91 7.70
CA THR A 147 -22.85 -17.08 8.56
C THR A 147 -22.06 -17.03 9.86
N TYR A 148 -20.83 -16.51 9.81
CA TYR A 148 -19.94 -16.41 10.97
C TYR A 148 -20.00 -15.03 11.65
N ASP A 149 -20.90 -14.15 11.22
CA ASP A 149 -21.01 -12.76 11.68
C ASP A 149 -19.63 -12.06 11.72
N ALA A 150 -18.85 -12.23 10.65
CA ALA A 150 -17.48 -11.76 10.59
C ALA A 150 -17.44 -10.22 10.57
N GLN A 151 -17.03 -9.65 11.71
CA GLN A 151 -16.92 -8.22 11.91
C GLN A 151 -15.71 -7.64 11.17
N PRO A 152 -15.80 -6.45 10.54
CA PRO A 152 -14.66 -5.83 9.89
C PRO A 152 -13.59 -5.44 10.93
N ILE A 153 -12.34 -5.83 10.68
CA ILE A 153 -11.23 -5.34 11.50
C ILE A 153 -10.69 -4.02 10.91
N LYS A 154 -10.47 -3.04 11.78
CA LYS A 154 -9.84 -1.77 11.38
C LYS A 154 -8.35 -1.98 11.10
N PRO A 155 -7.78 -1.26 10.10
CA PRO A 155 -6.33 -1.20 9.89
C PRO A 155 -5.65 -0.88 11.20
N ARG A 156 -4.84 -1.81 11.70
CA ARG A 156 -3.79 -1.42 12.64
C ARG A 156 -2.82 -0.57 11.84
N SER A 157 -2.92 0.73 12.05
CA SER A 157 -1.93 1.69 11.56
C SER A 157 -0.61 1.38 12.24
N ASN A 158 0.16 0.45 11.69
CA ASN A 158 1.59 0.30 12.00
C ASN A 158 2.42 1.40 11.31
N LEU A 159 1.77 2.46 10.80
CA LEU A 159 2.48 3.63 10.34
C LEU A 159 3.15 4.25 11.56
N PRO A 160 4.47 4.44 11.55
CA PRO A 160 5.15 5.12 12.64
C PRO A 160 4.52 6.49 12.80
N GLU A 161 4.24 6.87 14.06
CA GLU A 161 3.59 8.14 14.38
C GLU A 161 4.30 9.28 13.66
N ALA A 162 3.52 10.19 13.07
CA ALA A 162 4.08 11.32 12.35
C ALA A 162 4.92 12.15 13.33
N VAL A 163 6.16 12.48 12.93
CA VAL A 163 7.01 13.35 13.75
C VAL A 163 6.38 14.75 13.76
N PRO A 164 6.11 15.34 14.95
CA PRO A 164 5.65 16.73 15.03
C PRO A 164 6.55 17.65 14.20
N THR A 165 5.95 18.39 13.26
CA THR A 165 6.69 19.18 12.26
C THR A 165 6.01 20.53 12.04
N THR A 166 6.74 21.61 12.34
CA THR A 166 6.32 22.99 12.09
C THR A 166 6.47 23.35 10.60
N ARG A 167 5.89 24.49 10.16
CA ARG A 167 5.98 24.94 8.76
C ARG A 167 7.42 25.18 8.33
N GLY A 168 8.20 25.84 9.18
CA GLY A 168 9.61 26.12 8.92
C GLY A 168 10.46 24.84 8.86
N GLU A 169 10.19 23.87 9.72
CA GLU A 169 10.88 22.56 9.67
C GLU A 169 10.53 21.78 8.41
N ALA A 170 9.29 21.85 7.93
CA ALA A 170 8.87 21.17 6.72
C ALA A 170 9.67 21.64 5.50
N TRP A 171 9.77 22.96 5.29
CA TRP A 171 10.57 23.52 4.19
C TRP A 171 12.06 23.27 4.35
N LYS A 172 12.62 23.45 5.55
CA LYS A 172 14.02 23.08 5.82
C LYS A 172 14.31 21.61 5.52
N TRP A 173 13.34 20.72 5.72
CA TRP A 173 13.48 19.31 5.36
C TRP A 173 13.43 19.11 3.84
N VAL A 174 12.52 19.79 3.13
CA VAL A 174 12.42 19.78 1.66
C VAL A 174 13.75 20.23 1.04
N ASP A 175 14.32 21.34 1.50
CA ASP A 175 15.57 21.89 0.97
C ASP A 175 16.77 20.96 1.18
N LYS A 176 16.74 20.16 2.25
CA LYS A 176 17.78 19.17 2.56
C LYS A 176 17.69 17.89 1.72
N GLN A 177 16.63 17.66 0.97
CA GLN A 177 16.52 16.45 0.16
C GLN A 177 17.50 16.50 -1.02
N LYS A 178 18.17 15.38 -1.28
CA LYS A 178 19.13 15.24 -2.40
C LYS A 178 18.41 15.55 -3.72
N GLY A 179 18.92 16.53 -4.47
CA GLY A 179 18.33 16.94 -5.74
C GLY A 179 16.98 17.65 -5.62
N SER A 180 16.61 18.17 -4.43
CA SER A 180 15.33 18.87 -4.22
C SER A 180 15.13 20.03 -5.20
N SER A 181 16.19 20.82 -5.40
CA SER A 181 16.23 22.00 -6.27
C SER A 181 16.63 21.70 -7.72
N ALA A 182 16.61 20.42 -8.15
CA ALA A 182 16.95 20.06 -9.51
C ALA A 182 16.03 20.76 -10.52
N THR A 183 16.64 21.32 -11.56
CA THR A 183 15.99 21.97 -12.69
C THR A 183 15.45 20.95 -13.69
N VAL A 184 14.54 21.36 -14.58
CA VAL A 184 13.99 20.48 -15.63
C VAL A 184 15.09 19.85 -16.49
N PRO A 185 16.13 20.57 -16.97
CA PRO A 185 17.23 19.95 -17.72
C PRO A 185 17.99 18.89 -16.91
N GLU A 186 18.28 19.14 -15.64
CA GLU A 186 18.93 18.15 -14.76
C GLU A 186 18.03 16.93 -14.53
N MET A 187 16.73 17.14 -14.35
CA MET A 187 15.74 16.08 -14.20
C MET A 187 15.58 15.23 -15.47
N LEU A 188 15.68 15.85 -16.65
CA LEU A 188 15.69 15.16 -17.95
C LEU A 188 16.95 14.31 -18.11
N ALA A 189 18.12 14.85 -17.74
CA ALA A 189 19.38 14.10 -17.77
C ALA A 189 19.37 12.90 -16.81
N LEU A 190 18.70 13.02 -15.66
CA LEU A 190 18.52 11.92 -14.71
C LEU A 190 17.53 10.85 -15.19
N GLY A 191 16.60 11.21 -16.08
CA GLY A 191 15.55 10.34 -16.58
C GLY A 191 14.40 10.10 -15.59
N ARG A 192 13.27 9.62 -16.12
CA ARG A 192 11.96 9.54 -15.42
C ARG A 192 11.96 8.76 -14.08
N TYR A 193 12.89 7.83 -13.90
CA TYR A 193 12.94 6.98 -12.69
C TYR A 193 13.75 7.60 -11.55
N ARG A 194 14.57 8.61 -11.85
CA ARG A 194 15.43 9.32 -10.89
C ARG A 194 14.98 10.76 -10.66
N SER A 195 13.94 11.22 -11.35
CA SER A 195 13.36 12.54 -11.20
C SER A 195 11.83 12.50 -11.08
N MET A 196 11.25 13.63 -10.72
CA MET A 196 9.80 13.84 -10.62
C MET A 196 9.20 14.49 -11.86
N LEU A 197 9.73 14.24 -13.07
CA LEU A 197 9.22 14.86 -14.32
C LEU A 197 7.72 14.61 -14.53
N ASP A 198 7.26 13.40 -14.24
CA ASP A 198 5.84 13.02 -14.33
C ASP A 198 4.93 13.81 -13.38
N GLN A 199 5.51 14.61 -12.47
CA GLN A 199 4.79 15.45 -11.51
C GLN A 199 4.65 16.90 -11.99
N LEU A 200 5.26 17.25 -13.12
CA LEU A 200 5.31 18.61 -13.67
C LEU A 200 4.26 18.86 -14.77
N ASN A 201 3.34 17.92 -15.02
CA ASN A 201 2.24 18.14 -15.95
C ASN A 201 1.18 19.07 -15.34
N TYR A 202 1.32 20.38 -15.58
CA TYR A 202 0.50 21.40 -14.95
C TYR A 202 -0.99 21.27 -15.31
N ASP A 203 -1.30 21.11 -16.60
CA ASP A 203 -2.68 21.04 -17.10
C ASP A 203 -3.43 19.82 -16.52
N GLU A 204 -2.74 18.69 -16.38
CA GLU A 204 -3.29 17.49 -15.74
C GLU A 204 -3.57 17.71 -14.25
N LEU A 205 -2.71 18.45 -13.53
CA LEU A 205 -2.95 18.79 -12.13
C LEU A 205 -4.17 19.72 -11.98
N VAL A 206 -4.28 20.74 -12.84
CA VAL A 206 -5.43 21.66 -12.84
C VAL A 206 -6.72 20.90 -13.14
N ALA A 207 -6.74 20.08 -14.19
CA ALA A 207 -7.89 19.25 -14.53
C ALA A 207 -8.28 18.32 -13.37
N MET A 208 -7.30 17.61 -12.80
CA MET A 208 -7.52 16.71 -11.67
C MET A 208 -8.16 17.42 -10.46
N PHE A 209 -7.65 18.60 -10.08
CA PHE A 209 -8.21 19.34 -8.95
C PHE A 209 -9.57 19.97 -9.26
N ARG A 210 -9.76 20.45 -10.49
CA ARG A 210 -11.03 21.04 -10.93
C ARG A 210 -12.17 20.03 -10.89
N ASP A 211 -11.91 18.82 -11.40
CA ASP A 211 -12.90 17.75 -11.53
C ASP A 211 -13.18 17.03 -10.20
N GLY A 212 -12.47 17.41 -9.13
CA GLY A 212 -12.66 16.86 -7.79
C GLY A 212 -13.88 17.40 -7.05
N THR A 213 -14.98 16.65 -7.02
CA THR A 213 -16.31 17.13 -6.61
C THR A 213 -16.85 16.65 -5.25
N ASP A 214 -16.40 15.51 -4.73
CA ASP A 214 -16.91 14.93 -3.46
C ASP A 214 -15.85 14.92 -2.35
N GLU A 215 -16.15 14.41 -1.15
CA GLU A 215 -15.19 14.45 -0.03
C GLU A 215 -13.87 13.73 -0.38
N GLU A 216 -13.90 12.48 -0.82
CA GLU A 216 -12.70 11.68 -1.11
C GLU A 216 -11.92 12.21 -2.31
N ALA A 217 -12.62 12.68 -3.35
CA ALA A 217 -12.06 13.26 -4.56
C ALA A 217 -11.98 14.79 -4.53
N SER A 218 -12.18 15.44 -3.38
CA SER A 218 -12.14 16.91 -3.31
C SER A 218 -10.77 17.44 -3.76
N ALA A 219 -10.76 18.62 -4.38
CA ALA A 219 -9.52 19.33 -4.73
C ALA A 219 -8.50 19.35 -3.57
N TYR A 220 -8.99 19.56 -2.34
CA TYR A 220 -8.17 19.52 -1.12
C TYR A 220 -7.54 18.14 -0.87
N ASN A 221 -8.34 17.07 -0.91
CA ASN A 221 -7.82 15.72 -0.66
C ASN A 221 -6.88 15.26 -1.78
N LEU A 222 -7.20 15.58 -3.03
CA LEU A 222 -6.33 15.33 -4.18
C LEU A 222 -4.98 16.06 -4.04
N MET A 223 -5.00 17.36 -3.74
CA MET A 223 -3.79 18.14 -3.47
C MET A 223 -2.99 17.54 -2.31
N ARG A 224 -3.64 17.25 -1.18
CA ARG A 224 -2.99 16.65 0.00
C ARG A 224 -2.31 15.32 -0.34
N ASN A 225 -2.99 14.46 -1.09
CA ASN A 225 -2.47 13.17 -1.50
C ASN A 225 -1.28 13.33 -2.48
N ARG A 226 -1.33 14.32 -3.38
CA ARG A 226 -0.25 14.62 -4.31
C ARG A 226 0.99 15.17 -3.60
N VAL A 227 0.81 16.07 -2.64
CA VAL A 227 1.89 16.55 -1.76
C VAL A 227 2.54 15.39 -1.00
N LEU A 228 1.74 14.51 -0.38
CA LEU A 228 2.26 13.32 0.30
C LEU A 228 3.04 12.43 -0.67
N TYR A 229 2.53 12.22 -1.88
CA TYR A 229 3.17 11.38 -2.88
C TYR A 229 4.56 11.90 -3.26
N VAL A 230 4.69 13.17 -3.64
CA VAL A 230 6.00 13.73 -4.06
C VAL A 230 7.01 13.79 -2.91
N VAL A 231 6.55 14.08 -1.68
CA VAL A 231 7.39 14.02 -0.48
C VAL A 231 7.90 12.60 -0.22
N LEU A 232 7.08 11.57 -0.45
CA LEU A 232 7.55 10.19 -0.33
C LEU A 232 8.52 9.82 -1.45
N LEU A 233 8.29 10.28 -2.69
CA LEU A 233 9.22 10.04 -3.80
C LEU A 233 10.63 10.61 -3.52
N SER A 234 10.75 11.72 -2.80
CA SER A 234 12.08 12.26 -2.46
C SER A 234 12.84 11.35 -1.49
N THR A 235 12.14 10.64 -0.61
CA THR A 235 12.74 9.62 0.28
C THR A 235 13.22 8.36 -0.46
N GLU A 236 12.85 8.24 -1.74
CA GLU A 236 13.31 7.20 -2.68
C GLU A 236 14.41 7.73 -3.64
N ASN A 237 15.02 8.87 -3.29
CA ASN A 237 16.08 9.54 -4.06
C ASN A 237 15.66 10.05 -5.43
N ARG A 238 14.40 10.49 -5.60
CA ARG A 238 13.97 11.22 -6.81
C ARG A 238 14.22 12.71 -6.68
N ALA A 239 14.85 13.30 -7.69
CA ALA A 239 15.15 14.73 -7.77
C ALA A 239 13.92 15.56 -8.25
N GLY A 240 13.90 16.85 -7.89
CA GLY A 240 12.88 17.81 -8.31
C GLY A 240 11.74 18.04 -7.33
N LEU A 241 11.92 17.72 -6.04
CA LEU A 241 10.87 17.86 -5.02
C LEU A 241 10.34 19.30 -4.92
N ALA A 242 11.22 20.30 -4.85
CA ALA A 242 10.83 21.70 -4.69
C ALA A 242 9.96 22.17 -5.88
N LEU A 243 10.37 21.82 -7.10
CA LEU A 243 9.64 22.18 -8.31
C LEU A 243 8.30 21.47 -8.41
N ALA A 244 8.23 20.18 -8.05
CA ALA A 244 6.97 19.43 -8.02
C ALA A 244 5.98 20.02 -7.01
N LEU A 245 6.45 20.39 -5.82
CA LEU A 245 5.62 21.07 -4.81
C LEU A 245 5.12 22.42 -5.31
N GLU A 246 5.93 23.19 -6.03
CA GLU A 246 5.51 24.46 -6.62
C GLU A 246 4.40 24.29 -7.66
N PHE A 247 4.53 23.29 -8.55
CA PHE A 247 3.50 22.99 -9.55
C PHE A 247 2.17 22.59 -8.90
N ILE A 248 2.22 21.72 -7.89
CA ILE A 248 1.03 21.31 -7.13
C ILE A 248 0.38 22.51 -6.44
N LYS A 249 1.19 23.38 -5.80
CA LYS A 249 0.70 24.59 -5.11
C LYS A 249 0.00 25.52 -6.09
N ARG A 250 0.64 25.84 -7.22
CA ARG A 250 0.10 26.75 -8.23
C ARG A 250 -1.20 26.22 -8.85
N ALA A 251 -1.22 24.95 -9.28
CA ALA A 251 -2.41 24.33 -9.85
C ALA A 251 -3.59 24.34 -8.86
N TYR A 252 -3.33 24.06 -7.58
CA TYR A 252 -4.37 24.11 -6.55
C TYR A 252 -4.89 25.54 -6.30
N LEU A 253 -4.00 26.54 -6.23
CA LEU A 253 -4.39 27.94 -6.07
C LEU A 253 -5.23 28.44 -7.25
N GLU A 254 -4.85 28.07 -8.48
CA GLU A 254 -5.61 28.40 -9.69
C GLU A 254 -7.02 27.80 -9.65
N VAL A 255 -7.16 26.53 -9.28
CA VAL A 255 -8.50 25.93 -9.15
C VAL A 255 -9.34 26.61 -8.08
N MET A 256 -8.74 27.06 -6.96
CA MET A 256 -9.46 27.82 -5.95
C MET A 256 -9.89 29.20 -6.46
N GLU A 257 -9.09 29.82 -7.34
CA GLU A 257 -9.47 31.06 -8.03
C GLU A 257 -10.63 30.85 -9.00
N LEU A 258 -10.56 29.83 -9.87
CA LEU A 258 -11.65 29.48 -10.77
C LEU A 258 -12.96 29.23 -10.00
N ARG A 259 -12.90 28.54 -8.86
CA ARG A 259 -14.08 28.32 -7.99
C ARG A 259 -14.63 29.62 -7.40
N ARG A 260 -13.76 30.56 -6.98
CA ARG A 260 -14.20 31.88 -6.48
C ARG A 260 -14.90 32.70 -7.57
N ASN A 261 -14.44 32.57 -8.82
CA ASN A 261 -15.01 33.27 -9.96
C ASN A 261 -16.28 32.59 -10.52
N GLY A 262 -16.58 31.36 -10.10
CA GLY A 262 -17.71 30.56 -10.60
C GLY A 262 -17.40 29.77 -11.87
N ASP A 263 -16.13 29.73 -12.31
CA ASP A 263 -15.67 29.04 -13.51
C ASP A 263 -15.40 27.54 -13.30
N ALA A 264 -15.50 27.07 -12.04
CA ALA A 264 -15.31 25.66 -11.68
C ALA A 264 -16.25 25.24 -10.53
N PRO A 265 -16.73 23.98 -10.51
CA PRO A 265 -17.57 23.47 -9.44
C PRO A 265 -16.79 23.24 -8.14
N GLY A 266 -17.50 23.28 -7.01
CA GLY A 266 -16.98 22.95 -5.68
C GLY A 266 -16.85 24.16 -4.76
N GLU A 267 -16.54 23.90 -3.48
CA GLU A 267 -16.44 24.96 -2.48
C GLU A 267 -15.24 25.89 -2.77
N PRO A 268 -15.48 27.22 -2.93
CA PRO A 268 -14.42 28.19 -3.11
C PRO A 268 -13.66 28.42 -1.80
N ARG A 269 -12.38 28.77 -1.89
CA ARG A 269 -11.55 29.17 -0.74
C ARG A 269 -10.80 30.45 -1.07
N SER A 270 -10.57 31.30 -0.08
CA SER A 270 -9.66 32.42 -0.27
C SER A 270 -8.25 31.92 -0.57
N GLU A 271 -7.44 32.74 -1.24
CA GLU A 271 -6.04 32.41 -1.51
C GLU A 271 -5.27 32.10 -0.22
N ARG A 272 -5.52 32.87 0.85
CA ARG A 272 -4.91 32.65 2.17
C ARG A 272 -5.27 31.29 2.77
N GLU A 273 -6.54 30.89 2.69
CA GLU A 273 -7.00 29.59 3.18
C GLU A 273 -6.43 28.44 2.35
N ALA A 274 -6.39 28.60 1.03
CA ALA A 274 -5.84 27.63 0.10
C ALA A 274 -4.33 27.42 0.34
N LEU A 275 -3.57 28.51 0.49
CA LEU A 275 -2.15 28.46 0.83
C LEU A 275 -1.94 27.78 2.18
N SER A 276 -2.70 28.17 3.21
CA SER A 276 -2.60 27.53 4.52
C SER A 276 -2.98 26.04 4.48
N ALA A 277 -3.91 25.64 3.62
CA ALA A 277 -4.25 24.23 3.41
C ALA A 277 -3.10 23.45 2.77
N PHE A 278 -2.43 24.03 1.77
CA PHE A 278 -1.24 23.45 1.16
C PHE A 278 -0.10 23.31 2.17
N GLU A 279 0.18 24.35 2.96
CA GLU A 279 1.22 24.30 3.99
C GLU A 279 0.94 23.20 5.04
N ARG A 280 -0.31 23.06 5.48
CA ARG A 280 -0.71 21.98 6.40
C ARG A 280 -0.54 20.60 5.76
N ALA A 281 -0.85 20.46 4.48
CA ALA A 281 -0.62 19.22 3.75
C ALA A 281 0.88 18.87 3.69
N LEU A 282 1.73 19.85 3.41
CA LEU A 282 3.18 19.68 3.40
C LEU A 282 3.73 19.31 4.78
N GLN A 283 3.29 20.00 5.85
CA GLN A 283 3.67 19.67 7.23
C GLN A 283 3.31 18.21 7.57
N GLY A 284 2.08 17.79 7.28
CA GLY A 284 1.63 16.43 7.54
C GLY A 284 2.39 15.39 6.72
N ALA A 285 2.69 15.70 5.45
CA ALA A 285 3.48 14.83 4.58
C ALA A 285 4.92 14.65 5.09
N VAL A 286 5.59 15.75 5.44
CA VAL A 286 6.97 15.71 5.97
C VAL A 286 7.02 15.01 7.32
N GLY A 287 6.06 15.26 8.22
CA GLY A 287 5.98 14.56 9.51
C GLY A 287 5.91 13.04 9.35
N ARG A 288 5.17 12.56 8.34
CA ARG A 288 5.10 11.13 7.98
C ARG A 288 6.36 10.61 7.29
N ALA A 289 7.01 11.42 6.46
CA ALA A 289 8.25 11.03 5.79
C ALA A 289 9.41 10.90 6.79
N ARG A 290 9.51 11.83 7.74
CA ARG A 290 10.51 11.81 8.81
C ARG A 290 10.43 10.56 9.68
N SER A 291 9.22 10.04 9.94
CA SER A 291 9.04 8.84 10.76
C SER A 291 9.42 7.53 10.04
N ARG A 292 9.57 7.54 8.71
CA ARG A 292 9.94 6.37 7.90
C ARG A 292 11.45 6.18 7.74
N GLY A 293 12.25 7.22 7.96
CA GLY A 293 13.66 7.25 7.57
C GLY A 293 13.86 7.34 6.05
N MET A 294 15.10 7.55 5.60
CA MET A 294 15.45 7.47 4.18
C MET A 294 15.48 6.00 3.76
N SER A 295 14.85 5.65 2.63
CA SER A 295 15.07 4.32 2.07
C SER A 295 16.54 4.21 1.65
N PRO A 296 17.25 3.10 1.94
CA PRO A 296 18.59 2.89 1.40
C PRO A 296 18.53 3.03 -0.13
N GLU A 297 19.54 3.68 -0.73
CA GLU A 297 19.56 3.93 -2.17
C GLU A 297 19.42 2.58 -2.90
N PRO A 298 18.29 2.31 -3.57
CA PRO A 298 18.10 1.02 -4.22
C PRO A 298 19.16 0.92 -5.31
N GLN A 299 19.78 -0.25 -5.44
CA GLN A 299 20.71 -0.46 -6.54
C GLN A 299 19.94 -0.30 -7.85
N ARG A 300 20.46 0.55 -8.72
CA ARG A 300 19.85 0.85 -10.01
C ARG A 300 20.83 0.55 -11.13
N ASP A 301 20.33 0.08 -12.26
CA ASP A 301 21.14 -0.14 -13.46
C ASP A 301 21.51 1.20 -14.11
N SER A 302 22.26 1.14 -15.23
CA SER A 302 22.63 2.30 -16.03
C SER A 302 21.41 3.11 -16.49
N ASP A 303 20.24 2.46 -16.63
CA ASP A 303 18.98 3.07 -17.07
C ASP A 303 18.12 3.58 -15.89
N GLY A 304 18.60 3.43 -14.64
CA GLY A 304 17.91 3.89 -13.44
C GLY A 304 16.81 2.97 -12.92
N ARG A 305 16.66 1.76 -13.47
CA ARG A 305 15.68 0.76 -13.01
C ARG A 305 16.21 0.07 -11.76
N ILE A 306 15.32 -0.32 -10.84
CA ILE A 306 15.71 -1.06 -9.63
C ILE A 306 16.28 -2.42 -10.04
N VAL A 307 17.53 -2.66 -9.67
CA VAL A 307 18.20 -3.96 -9.83
C VAL A 307 17.66 -4.88 -8.75
N VAL A 308 16.83 -5.83 -9.17
CA VAL A 308 16.45 -6.96 -8.33
C VAL A 308 17.60 -7.96 -8.37
N ARG A 309 18.40 -8.03 -7.29
CA ARG A 309 19.41 -9.08 -7.15
C ARG A 309 18.70 -10.40 -6.94
N HIS A 310 18.87 -11.32 -7.87
CA HIS A 310 18.61 -12.73 -7.64
C HIS A 310 19.92 -13.41 -7.25
N ARG A 311 19.91 -14.23 -6.20
CA ARG A 311 20.94 -15.24 -6.00
C ARG A 311 20.67 -16.31 -7.05
N VAL A 312 21.61 -16.49 -7.98
CA VAL A 312 21.75 -17.78 -8.64
C VAL A 312 22.49 -18.63 -7.61
N ASP A 313 21.88 -19.72 -7.16
CA ASP A 313 22.60 -20.70 -6.36
C ASP A 313 23.78 -21.18 -7.21
N SER A 314 24.99 -20.75 -6.83
CA SER A 314 26.20 -21.37 -7.32
C SER A 314 26.13 -22.82 -6.90
N ALA A 315 26.09 -23.69 -7.91
CA ALA A 315 26.12 -25.13 -7.77
C ALA A 315 27.05 -25.53 -6.63
N VAL A 316 26.53 -26.38 -5.74
CA VAL A 316 27.35 -27.27 -4.93
C VAL A 316 28.19 -28.05 -5.93
N SER A 317 29.41 -27.59 -6.21
CA SER A 317 30.40 -28.40 -6.91
C SER A 317 30.90 -29.43 -5.91
N GLU A 318 30.68 -30.68 -6.27
CA GLU A 318 31.23 -31.88 -5.68
C GLU A 318 32.70 -31.72 -5.26
N ALA A 319 32.99 -32.03 -3.99
CA ALA A 319 34.16 -32.78 -3.52
C ALA A 319 33.92 -33.20 -2.05
#